data_AF-A0A2E3YDL9-F1
#
_entry.id   AF-A0A2E3YDL9-F1
#
_cell.length_a   1.000
_cell.length_b   1.000
_cell.length_c   1.000
_cell.angle_alpha   90.00
_cell.angle_beta   90.00
_cell.angle_gamma   90.00
#
_symmetry.space_group_name_H-M   'P 1'
#
loop_
_entity.id
_entity.type
_entity.pdbx_description
1 polymer ?
#
loop_
_entity_poly.entity_id
_entity_poly.type
_entity_poly.pdbx_seq_one_letter_code
_entity_poly.pdbx_strand_id
1 'polypeptide(L)'
;MALTILRTIRPSPTWQDTLISVREGQRVVFDVEEVWSPDMRDQIAWCGADGVYKHAAGDGYLLPGANVGCLVARIGDGPVFAVGARHDIISDHSGTLFLAMNDNPDFNCQAGKVVAQVILFDPA
;
A
#
# COMPACT_ATOMS: atom_id res chain seq x y z
N MET A 1 3.94 23.70 3.11
CA MET A 1 4.46 23.40 1.75
C MET A 1 4.07 21.97 1.40
N ALA A 2 4.06 21.60 0.11
CA ALA A 2 3.79 20.22 -0.32
C ALA A 2 5.07 19.57 -0.88
N LEU A 3 5.39 18.36 -0.43
CA LEU A 3 6.51 17.56 -0.90
C LEU A 3 6.00 16.29 -1.58
N THR A 4 6.37 16.09 -2.84
CA THR A 4 6.01 14.91 -3.62
C THR A 4 7.17 13.93 -3.71
N ILE A 5 6.94 12.67 -3.38
CA ILE A 5 7.92 11.59 -3.42
C ILE A 5 7.36 10.45 -4.27
N LEU A 6 8.13 9.99 -5.26
CA LEU A 6 7.79 8.79 -6.03
C LEU A 6 8.50 7.56 -5.46
N ARG A 7 7.74 6.47 -5.32
CA ARG A 7 8.23 5.17 -4.85
C ARG A 7 7.73 4.05 -5.76
N THR A 8 8.67 3.31 -6.35
CA THR A 8 8.36 2.02 -6.94
C THR A 8 8.18 0.99 -5.83
N ILE A 9 7.03 0.33 -5.80
CA ILE A 9 6.69 -0.68 -4.80
C ILE A 9 6.72 -2.04 -5.49
N ARG A 10 7.53 -2.95 -4.95
CA ARG A 10 7.58 -4.33 -5.45
C ARG A 10 6.35 -5.10 -4.97
N PRO A 11 5.89 -6.08 -5.74
CA PRO A 11 4.79 -6.95 -5.34
C PRO A 11 5.32 -7.89 -4.26
N SER A 12 5.13 -7.49 -3.01
CA SER A 12 5.71 -8.15 -1.83
C SER A 12 4.63 -8.28 -0.77
N PRO A 13 4.43 -9.48 -0.20
CA PRO A 13 3.56 -9.67 0.95
C PRO A 13 4.22 -9.22 2.28
N THR A 14 5.43 -8.64 2.20
CA THR A 14 6.16 -8.08 3.34
C THR A 14 6.31 -6.56 3.23
N TRP A 15 6.32 -5.90 4.38
CA TRP A 15 6.44 -4.44 4.49
C TRP A 15 7.73 -3.90 3.89
N GLN A 16 7.58 -2.93 2.99
CA GLN A 16 8.69 -2.18 2.41
C GLN A 16 8.81 -0.83 3.11
N ASP A 17 9.98 -0.56 3.69
CA ASP A 17 10.33 0.75 4.24
C ASP A 17 10.48 1.76 3.09
N THR A 18 9.70 2.84 3.13
CA THR A 18 9.73 3.88 2.10
C THR A 18 10.73 5.00 2.38
N LEU A 19 11.27 5.04 3.61
CA LEU A 19 12.05 6.12 4.22
C LEU A 19 11.29 7.46 4.33
N ILE A 20 9.97 7.45 4.10
CA ILE A 20 9.11 8.62 4.20
C ILE A 20 8.66 8.72 5.65
N SER A 21 9.05 9.80 6.34
CA SER A 21 8.59 10.09 7.70
C SER A 21 7.31 10.91 7.65
N VAL A 22 6.28 10.42 8.32
CA VAL A 22 4.98 11.08 8.50
C VAL A 22 4.84 11.51 9.96
N ARG A 23 4.23 12.68 10.17
CA ARG A 23 3.89 13.20 11.51
C ARG A 23 2.40 13.08 11.76
N GLU A 24 2.02 12.97 13.03
CA GLU A 24 0.63 13.11 13.46
C GLU A 24 0.10 14.50 13.09
N GLY A 25 -1.16 14.56 12.64
CA GLY A 25 -1.82 15.74 12.07
C GLY A 25 -1.40 16.07 10.64
N GLN A 26 -0.44 15.35 10.05
CA GLN A 26 0.04 15.63 8.71
C GLN A 26 -0.93 15.07 7.65
N ARG A 27 -1.28 15.88 6.65
CA ARG A 27 -2.03 15.37 5.50
C ARG A 27 -1.11 14.63 4.54
N VAL A 28 -1.53 13.42 4.16
CA VAL A 28 -0.82 12.53 3.24
C VAL A 28 -1.77 12.12 2.12
N VAL A 29 -1.36 12.38 0.88
CA VAL A 29 -2.10 11.96 -0.32
C VAL A 29 -1.30 10.93 -1.09
N PHE A 30 -1.99 9.89 -1.56
CA PHE A 30 -1.45 8.83 -2.39
C PHE A 30 -2.13 8.87 -3.76
N ASP A 31 -1.34 8.85 -4.83
CA ASP A 31 -1.81 8.57 -6.20
C ASP A 31 -0.92 7.46 -6.77
N VAL A 32 -1.53 6.34 -7.14
CA VAL A 32 -0.81 5.10 -7.44
C VAL A 32 -1.18 4.60 -8.82
N GLU A 33 -0.16 4.33 -9.61
CA GLU A 33 -0.27 3.89 -11.00
C GLU A 33 0.44 2.54 -11.20
N GLU A 34 0.39 2.05 -12.44
CA GLU A 34 0.91 0.74 -12.88
C GLU A 34 0.11 -0.45 -12.32
N VAL A 35 0.54 -1.65 -12.71
CA VAL A 35 -0.13 -2.90 -12.37
C VAL A 35 0.84 -3.94 -11.83
N TRP A 36 0.32 -4.73 -10.90
CA TRP A 36 0.99 -5.90 -10.36
C TRP A 36 0.04 -7.10 -10.32
N SER A 37 0.57 -8.29 -10.07
CA SER A 37 -0.21 -9.49 -9.86
C SER A 37 0.09 -10.02 -8.45
N PRO A 38 -0.91 -10.20 -7.59
CA PRO A 38 -0.76 -11.00 -6.38
C PRO A 38 -0.58 -12.48 -6.72
N ASP A 39 -0.23 -13.28 -5.72
CA ASP A 39 -0.19 -14.73 -5.87
C ASP A 39 -1.61 -15.27 -5.85
N MET A 40 -2.08 -15.71 -7.02
CA MET A 40 -3.39 -16.32 -7.20
C MET A 40 -3.28 -17.84 -7.38
N ARG A 41 -2.37 -18.48 -6.63
CA ARG A 41 -2.07 -19.92 -6.70
C ARG A 41 -1.55 -20.30 -8.09
N ASP A 42 -0.40 -19.72 -8.42
CA ASP A 42 0.29 -19.87 -9.71
C ASP A 42 -0.50 -19.35 -10.93
N GLN A 43 -1.41 -18.40 -10.71
CA GLN A 43 -2.13 -17.69 -11.77
C GLN A 43 -1.77 -16.21 -11.78
N ILE A 44 -1.70 -15.63 -12.98
CA ILE A 44 -1.50 -14.20 -13.16
C ILE A 44 -2.87 -13.51 -13.14
N ALA A 45 -3.03 -12.55 -12.23
CA ALA A 45 -4.19 -11.68 -12.16
C ALA A 45 -3.72 -10.23 -12.04
N TRP A 46 -3.47 -9.58 -13.18
CA TRP A 46 -3.07 -8.17 -13.20
C TRP A 46 -4.16 -7.28 -12.62
N CYS A 47 -3.81 -6.50 -11.61
CA CYS A 47 -4.66 -5.48 -11.02
C CYS A 47 -3.85 -4.21 -10.74
N GLY A 48 -4.56 -3.08 -10.65
CA GLY A 48 -3.99 -1.86 -10.08
C GLY A 48 -3.90 -1.94 -8.56
N ALA A 49 -3.60 -0.81 -7.93
CA ALA A 49 -3.45 -0.72 -6.48
C ALA A 49 -4.76 -0.94 -5.70
N ASP A 50 -5.94 -0.92 -6.33
CA ASP A 50 -7.21 -1.30 -5.70
C ASP A 50 -7.37 -2.81 -5.49
N GLY A 51 -6.44 -3.61 -6.02
CA GLY A 51 -6.47 -5.07 -5.95
C GLY A 51 -7.44 -5.70 -6.94
N VAL A 52 -7.59 -7.02 -6.85
CA VAL A 52 -8.49 -7.79 -7.70
C VAL A 52 -9.95 -7.50 -7.29
N TYR A 53 -10.73 -7.00 -8.24
CA TYR A 53 -12.12 -6.57 -8.00
C TYR A 53 -12.97 -7.68 -7.38
N LYS A 54 -13.65 -7.36 -6.27
CA LYS A 54 -14.52 -8.29 -5.52
C LYS A 54 -13.82 -9.56 -5.04
N HIS A 55 -12.51 -9.51 -4.81
CA HIS A 55 -11.75 -10.61 -4.26
C HIS A 55 -11.21 -10.24 -2.88
N ALA A 56 -12.08 -10.29 -1.86
CA ALA A 56 -11.71 -9.95 -0.49
C ALA A 56 -10.68 -10.94 0.06
N ALA A 57 -9.63 -10.40 0.67
CA ALA A 57 -8.59 -11.15 1.35
C ALA A 57 -9.15 -11.83 2.61
N GLY A 58 -8.77 -13.09 2.80
CA GLY A 58 -9.13 -13.86 4.00
C GLY A 58 -8.19 -13.59 5.17
N ASP A 59 -8.35 -14.39 6.22
CA ASP A 59 -7.43 -14.39 7.37
C ASP A 59 -5.99 -14.72 6.92
N GLY A 60 -5.00 -14.12 7.59
CA GLY A 60 -3.57 -14.32 7.30
C GLY A 60 -2.98 -13.37 6.24
N TYR A 61 -3.82 -12.63 5.51
CA TYR A 61 -3.36 -11.52 4.68
C TYR A 61 -3.02 -10.30 5.53
N LEU A 62 -2.25 -9.35 4.97
CA LEU A 62 -1.85 -8.13 5.69
C LEU A 62 -3.05 -7.25 6.11
N LEU A 63 -4.13 -7.24 5.33
CA LEU A 63 -5.38 -6.56 5.64
C LEU A 63 -6.58 -7.41 5.21
N PRO A 64 -7.06 -8.33 6.06
CA PRO A 64 -8.25 -9.11 5.80
C PRO A 64 -9.47 -8.22 5.52
N GLY A 65 -10.32 -8.64 4.59
CA GLY A 65 -11.51 -7.91 4.15
C GLY A 65 -11.27 -6.87 3.04
N ALA A 66 -10.06 -6.32 2.90
CA ALA A 66 -9.68 -5.55 1.71
C ALA A 66 -9.39 -6.49 0.53
N ASN A 67 -9.38 -6.00 -0.71
CA ASN A 67 -9.10 -6.85 -1.87
C ASN A 67 -7.68 -7.44 -1.80
N VAL A 68 -7.52 -8.68 -2.26
CA VAL A 68 -6.20 -9.28 -2.54
C VAL A 68 -5.50 -8.44 -3.60
N GLY A 69 -4.20 -8.18 -3.41
CA GLY A 69 -3.41 -7.33 -4.29
C GLY A 69 -3.65 -5.83 -4.10
N CYS A 70 -4.47 -5.40 -3.14
CA CYS A 70 -4.61 -3.97 -2.82
C CYS A 70 -3.30 -3.43 -2.23
N LEU A 71 -2.90 -2.21 -2.58
CA LEU A 71 -1.79 -1.53 -1.89
C LEU A 71 -2.27 -1.17 -0.48
N VAL A 72 -1.53 -1.64 0.52
CA VAL A 72 -1.78 -1.33 1.93
C VAL A 72 -0.61 -0.59 2.53
N ALA A 73 -0.90 0.18 3.58
CA ALA A 73 0.06 0.98 4.29
C ALA A 73 -0.08 0.84 5.80
N ARG A 74 1.00 1.17 6.50
CA ARG A 74 0.98 1.52 7.92
C ARG A 74 2.03 2.60 8.19
N ILE A 75 1.80 3.41 9.22
CA ILE A 75 2.70 4.49 9.64
C ILE A 75 3.26 4.13 11.01
N GLY A 76 4.57 3.87 11.09
CA GLY A 76 5.20 3.33 12.29
C GLY A 76 4.56 2.01 12.71
N ASP A 77 4.13 1.94 13.97
CA ASP A 77 3.41 0.81 14.56
C ASP A 77 1.87 1.01 14.56
N GLY A 78 1.38 1.99 13.79
CA GLY A 78 -0.05 2.25 13.63
C GLY A 78 -0.82 1.13 12.89
N PRO A 79 -2.16 1.22 12.84
CA PRO A 79 -2.99 0.24 12.17
C PRO A 79 -2.72 0.21 10.66
N VAL A 80 -2.96 -0.96 10.07
CA VAL A 80 -2.89 -1.15 8.62
C VAL A 80 -4.16 -0.57 7.98
N PHE A 81 -4.00 0.13 6.86
CA PHE A 81 -5.10 0.67 6.07
C PHE A 81 -4.92 0.40 4.58
N ALA A 82 -6.04 0.36 3.86
CA ALA A 82 -6.06 0.25 2.41
C ALA A 82 -5.74 1.61 1.77
N VAL A 83 -4.76 1.64 0.88
CA VAL A 83 -4.42 2.83 0.09
C VAL A 83 -5.19 2.81 -1.22
N GLY A 84 -5.20 1.68 -1.94
CA GLY A 84 -5.82 1.63 -3.26
C GLY A 84 -5.07 2.50 -4.29
N ALA A 85 -5.76 2.82 -5.39
CA ALA A 85 -5.24 3.72 -6.42
C ALA A 85 -5.12 5.17 -5.93
N ARG A 86 -6.01 5.62 -5.04
CA ARG A 86 -5.99 6.96 -4.45
C ARG A 86 -6.45 6.95 -3.01
N HIS A 87 -5.74 7.69 -2.17
CA HIS A 87 -6.10 7.88 -0.77
C HIS A 87 -5.69 9.26 -0.28
N ASP A 88 -6.48 9.86 0.60
CA ASP A 88 -6.22 11.17 1.20
C ASP A 88 -6.58 11.08 2.68
N ILE A 89 -5.57 11.23 3.54
CA ILE A 89 -5.72 11.08 4.99
C ILE A 89 -5.06 12.24 5.72
N ILE A 90 -5.56 12.48 6.92
CA ILE A 90 -4.83 13.18 7.98
C ILE A 90 -4.30 12.10 8.91
N SER A 91 -2.98 11.97 9.03
CA SER A 91 -2.37 10.94 9.86
C SER A 91 -2.67 11.19 11.33
N ASP A 92 -3.16 10.18 12.04
CA ASP A 92 -3.29 10.14 13.51
C ASP A 92 -2.05 9.51 14.17
N HIS A 93 -1.05 9.10 13.38
CA HIS A 93 0.19 8.51 13.84
C HIS A 93 1.42 9.22 13.30
N SER A 94 2.52 9.11 14.03
CA SER A 94 3.85 9.52 13.58
C SER A 94 4.72 8.28 13.32
N GLY A 95 5.56 8.32 12.29
CA GLY A 95 6.51 7.25 12.02
C GLY A 95 6.89 7.14 10.55
N THR A 96 7.65 6.09 10.23
CA THR A 96 7.98 5.74 8.85
C THR A 96 6.75 5.14 8.16
N LEU A 97 6.45 5.58 6.95
CA LEU A 97 5.45 4.97 6.09
C LEU A 97 6.01 3.65 5.52
N PHE A 98 5.28 2.56 5.75
CA PHE A 98 5.54 1.27 5.13
C PHE A 98 4.46 0.95 4.12
N LEU A 99 4.83 0.33 3.00
CA LEU A 99 3.91 -0.08 1.93
C LEU A 99 4.08 -1.56 1.62
N ALA A 100 2.98 -2.24 1.29
CA ALA A 100 3.00 -3.64 0.89
C ALA A 100 1.81 -3.98 -0.01
N MET A 101 1.90 -5.11 -0.70
CA MET A 101 0.75 -5.72 -1.36
C MET A 101 -0.08 -6.46 -0.29
N ASN A 102 -1.40 -6.30 -0.33
CA ASN A 102 -2.30 -7.11 0.47
C ASN A 102 -2.34 -8.55 -0.05
N ASP A 103 -1.35 -9.32 0.36
CA ASP A 103 -1.19 -10.72 0.01
C ASP A 103 -0.81 -11.52 1.27
N ASN A 104 -0.80 -12.84 1.16
CA ASN A 104 -0.41 -13.72 2.26
C ASN A 104 1.13 -13.86 2.31
N PRO A 105 1.78 -13.66 3.48
CA PRO A 105 3.22 -13.82 3.65
C PRO A 105 3.78 -15.21 3.28
N ASP A 106 2.94 -16.24 3.28
CA ASP A 106 3.33 -17.61 2.91
C ASP A 106 3.38 -17.82 1.38
N PHE A 107 2.97 -16.83 0.59
CA PHE A 107 2.92 -16.88 -0.87
C PHE A 107 4.07 -16.09 -1.51
N ASN A 108 4.58 -16.55 -2.65
CA ASN A 108 5.81 -16.00 -3.25
C ASN A 108 5.80 -15.90 -4.79
N CYS A 109 4.64 -16.09 -5.43
CA CYS A 109 4.49 -16.05 -6.89
C CYS A 109 3.88 -14.72 -7.38
N GLN A 110 4.25 -13.60 -6.77
CA GLN A 110 3.79 -12.27 -7.19
C GLN A 110 4.65 -11.69 -8.34
N ALA A 111 4.08 -10.78 -9.15
CA ALA A 111 4.75 -10.20 -10.31
C ALA A 111 4.40 -8.72 -10.56
N GLY A 112 5.27 -8.01 -11.30
CA GLY A 112 5.06 -6.60 -11.68
C GLY A 112 5.56 -5.58 -10.65
N LYS A 113 4.89 -4.43 -10.58
CA LYS A 113 5.14 -3.34 -9.61
C LYS A 113 4.01 -2.30 -9.68
N VAL A 114 3.86 -1.51 -8.63
CA VAL A 114 3.11 -0.24 -8.70
C VAL A 114 4.04 0.93 -8.43
N VAL A 115 3.67 2.12 -8.89
CA VAL A 115 4.40 3.37 -8.60
C VAL A 115 3.49 4.27 -7.80
N ALA A 116 3.86 4.51 -6.54
CA ALA A 116 3.12 5.39 -5.64
C ALA A 116 3.76 6.78 -5.65
N GLN A 117 2.96 7.79 -5.99
CA GLN A 117 3.21 9.18 -5.65
C GLN A 117 2.65 9.44 -4.26
N VAL A 118 3.53 9.80 -3.31
CA VAL A 118 3.16 10.18 -1.95
C VAL A 118 3.40 11.67 -1.80
N ILE A 119 2.36 12.42 -1.47
CA ILE A 119 2.38 13.87 -1.30
C ILE A 119 2.16 14.18 0.17
N LEU A 120 3.17 14.78 0.80
CA LEU A 120 3.11 15.24 2.18
C LEU A 120 2.84 16.73 2.22
N PHE A 121 1.87 17.16 3.03
CA PHE A 121 1.61 18.57 3.28
C PHE A 121 2.08 18.92 4.68
N ASP A 122 2.84 20.00 4.83
CA ASP A 122 3.20 20.47 6.18
C ASP A 122 1.94 20.80 7.00
N PRO A 123 1.94 20.51 8.31
CA PRO A 123 0.91 21.01 9.22
C PRO A 123 0.81 22.54 9.11
N ALA A 124 -0.41 23.06 9.19
CA ALA A 124 -0.68 24.49 9.22
C ALA A 124 -0.16 25.14 10.52
#